data_AF-A0A3M1X5A2-F1
#
_entry.id   AF-A0A3M1X5A2-F1
#
_cell.length_a   1.000
_cell.length_b   1.000
_cell.length_c   1.000
_cell.angle_alpha   90.00
_cell.angle_beta   90.00
_cell.angle_gamma   90.00
#
_symmetry.space_group_name_H-M   'P 1'
#
loop_
_entity.id
_entity.type
_entity.pdbx_description
1 polymer ?
#
loop_
_entity_poly.entity_id
_entity_poly.type
_entity_poly.pdbx_seq_one_letter_code
_entity_poly.pdbx_strand_id
1 'polypeptide(L)'
;MGKKDKELIERKYGPLWSGAEMVTIGEKLFTMRDLKRAFDILADDIVEIDIVVLGENRFAFRYFDGDDRRITVLEFNENLSILEEHRAHIAEWLGEVYHSLGIKAFLCEELVNFLRERYEKKEGEE
;
A
#
# COMPACT_ATOMS: atom_id res chain seq x y z
N MET A 1 -11.92 -12.22 9.85
CA MET A 1 -11.04 -11.04 9.72
C MET A 1 -11.81 -10.02 8.94
N GLY A 2 -12.27 -8.94 9.57
CA GLY A 2 -13.26 -8.06 8.95
C GLY A 2 -13.21 -6.66 9.54
N LYS A 3 -13.04 -5.66 8.67
CA LYS A 3 -13.07 -4.20 8.91
C LYS A 3 -11.95 -3.62 9.77
N LYS A 4 -11.40 -4.36 10.75
CA LYS A 4 -10.40 -3.83 11.69
C LYS A 4 -9.01 -3.62 11.07
N ASP A 5 -8.64 -4.43 10.08
CA ASP A 5 -7.27 -4.45 9.58
C ASP A 5 -7.02 -3.25 8.66
N LYS A 6 -7.99 -2.92 7.79
CA LYS A 6 -8.00 -1.64 7.07
C LYS A 6 -7.96 -0.45 8.04
N GLU A 7 -8.86 -0.42 9.04
CA GLU A 7 -8.96 0.71 9.98
C GLU A 7 -7.66 0.90 10.77
N LEU A 8 -6.97 -0.18 11.12
CA LEU A 8 -5.65 -0.14 11.74
C LEU A 8 -4.62 0.49 10.78
N ILE A 9 -4.60 0.07 9.53
CA ILE A 9 -3.70 0.61 8.50
C ILE A 9 -3.94 2.10 8.30
N GLU A 10 -5.18 2.52 8.06
CA GLU A 10 -5.51 3.94 7.84
C GLU A 10 -5.20 4.79 9.07
N ARG A 11 -5.49 4.28 10.28
CA ARG A 11 -5.19 5.02 11.53
C ARG A 11 -3.69 5.20 11.75
N LYS A 12 -2.87 4.19 11.42
CA LYS A 12 -1.43 4.19 11.72
C LYS A 12 -0.60 4.87 10.62
N TYR A 13 -1.00 4.72 9.36
CA TYR A 13 -0.21 5.13 8.20
C TYR A 13 -0.89 6.19 7.34
N GLY A 14 -2.11 6.62 7.70
CA GLY A 14 -2.92 7.57 6.93
C GLY A 14 -3.64 6.93 5.74
N PRO A 15 -4.43 7.74 4.98
CA PRO A 15 -5.06 7.31 3.73
C PRO A 15 -4.06 6.68 2.76
N LEU A 16 -4.51 5.76 1.90
CA LEU A 16 -3.65 5.29 0.81
C LEU A 16 -3.31 6.46 -0.13
N TRP A 17 -2.12 6.43 -0.72
CA TRP A 17 -1.57 7.51 -1.57
C TRP A 17 -1.31 8.84 -0.86
N SER A 18 -1.36 8.89 0.48
CA SER A 18 -0.92 10.05 1.26
C SER A 18 0.61 10.16 1.40
N GLY A 19 1.35 9.11 1.03
CA GLY A 19 2.81 9.06 1.05
C GLY A 19 3.44 9.61 -0.23
N ALA A 20 4.74 9.42 -0.36
CA ALA A 20 5.52 9.80 -1.54
C ALA A 20 5.96 8.58 -2.37
N GLU A 21 6.33 8.79 -3.63
CA GLU A 21 6.88 7.73 -4.50
C GLU A 21 8.37 7.44 -4.23
N MET A 22 9.02 8.31 -3.49
CA MET A 22 10.44 8.21 -3.12
C MET A 22 10.69 8.78 -1.73
N VAL A 23 11.72 8.27 -1.07
CA VAL A 23 12.14 8.70 0.27
C VAL A 23 13.66 8.72 0.39
N THR A 24 14.20 9.69 1.12
CA THR A 24 15.62 9.70 1.48
C THR A 24 15.81 8.97 2.81
N ILE A 25 16.69 7.97 2.83
CA ILE A 25 17.07 7.19 4.01
C ILE A 25 18.59 7.32 4.19
N GLY A 26 19.00 7.93 5.29
CA GLY A 26 20.39 8.37 5.45
C GLY A 26 20.78 9.33 4.32
N GLU A 27 21.78 8.96 3.54
CA GLU A 27 22.27 9.76 2.39
C GLU A 27 21.77 9.25 1.03
N LYS A 28 20.88 8.25 1.01
CA LYS A 28 20.43 7.59 -0.23
C LYS A 28 18.96 7.87 -0.50
N LEU A 29 18.64 8.16 -1.76
CA LEU A 29 17.27 8.23 -2.25
C LEU A 29 16.81 6.83 -2.67
N PHE A 30 15.66 6.40 -2.17
CA PHE A 30 15.00 5.15 -2.53
C PHE A 30 13.68 5.45 -3.21
N THR A 31 13.45 4.88 -4.40
CA THR A 31 12.13 4.82 -5.01
C THR A 31 11.35 3.61 -4.48
N MET A 32 10.04 3.55 -4.69
CA MET A 32 9.25 2.34 -4.40
C MET A 32 9.81 1.08 -5.06
N ARG A 33 10.35 1.20 -6.29
CA ARG A 33 10.99 0.08 -7.00
C ARG A 33 12.28 -0.38 -6.32
N ASP A 34 13.03 0.56 -5.73
CA ASP A 34 14.26 0.20 -4.99
C ASP A 34 13.91 -0.52 -3.69
N LEU A 35 12.85 -0.10 -3.00
CA LEU A 35 12.35 -0.80 -1.81
C LEU A 35 11.79 -2.19 -2.16
N LYS A 36 11.01 -2.30 -3.24
CA LYS A 36 10.52 -3.58 -3.78
C LYS A 36 11.67 -4.57 -4.01
N ARG A 37 12.79 -4.11 -4.59
CA ARG A 37 14.02 -4.91 -4.74
C ARG A 37 14.72 -5.22 -3.42
N ALA A 38 14.85 -4.24 -2.54
CA ALA A 38 15.56 -4.40 -1.27
C ALA A 38 14.88 -5.42 -0.34
N PHE A 39 13.55 -5.51 -0.40
CA PHE A 39 12.77 -6.48 0.36
C PHE A 39 12.48 -7.80 -0.40
N ASP A 40 13.05 -7.98 -1.60
CA ASP A 40 12.88 -9.17 -2.44
C ASP A 40 11.41 -9.49 -2.82
N ILE A 41 10.61 -8.44 -3.08
CA ILE A 41 9.17 -8.54 -3.37
C ILE A 41 8.94 -8.35 -4.87
N LEU A 42 9.55 -9.20 -5.70
CA LEU A 42 9.73 -8.91 -7.14
C LEU A 42 8.63 -9.43 -8.08
N ALA A 43 7.57 -10.02 -7.56
CA ALA A 43 6.51 -10.59 -8.40
C ALA A 43 5.79 -9.51 -9.23
N ASP A 44 5.31 -9.90 -10.41
CA ASP A 44 4.69 -9.00 -11.40
C ASP A 44 3.32 -8.48 -10.96
N ASP A 45 2.66 -9.20 -10.05
CA ASP A 45 1.36 -8.90 -9.49
C ASP A 45 1.42 -8.03 -8.23
N ILE A 46 2.64 -7.65 -7.82
CA ILE A 46 2.92 -6.68 -6.75
C ILE A 46 2.88 -5.26 -7.33
N VAL A 47 1.91 -4.47 -6.91
CA VAL A 47 1.71 -3.08 -7.39
C VAL A 47 2.04 -2.10 -6.27
N GLU A 48 3.02 -1.22 -6.48
CA GLU A 48 3.43 -0.24 -5.46
C GLU A 48 2.36 0.85 -5.24
N ILE A 49 2.17 1.27 -3.99
CA ILE A 49 1.19 2.32 -3.63
C ILE A 49 1.91 3.62 -3.28
N ASP A 50 2.67 3.63 -2.18
CA ASP A 50 3.46 4.78 -1.74
C ASP A 50 4.45 4.42 -0.59
N ILE A 51 5.17 5.44 -0.14
CA ILE A 51 6.09 5.40 1.00
C ILE A 51 5.68 6.48 2.00
N VAL A 52 5.44 6.09 3.25
CA VAL A 52 5.04 6.99 4.34
C VAL A 52 6.21 7.19 5.31
N VAL A 53 6.48 8.44 5.68
CA VAL A 53 7.44 8.78 6.74
C VAL A 53 6.70 8.86 8.07
N LEU A 54 7.07 8.03 9.05
CA LEU A 54 6.35 7.89 10.33
C LEU A 54 7.02 8.63 11.50
N GLY A 55 8.21 9.16 11.26
CA GLY A 55 9.04 9.83 12.25
C GLY A 55 10.51 9.72 11.86
N GLU A 56 11.40 10.06 12.79
CA GLU A 56 12.84 9.89 12.58
C GLU A 56 13.16 8.41 12.32
N ASN A 57 13.78 8.15 11.16
CA ASN A 57 14.27 6.83 10.75
C ASN A 57 13.22 5.70 10.73
N ARG A 58 11.93 6.03 10.66
CA ARG A 58 10.85 5.04 10.49
C ARG A 58 10.00 5.35 9.28
N PHE A 59 9.79 4.32 8.47
CA PHE A 59 9.14 4.40 7.18
C PHE A 59 8.14 3.26 7.04
N ALA A 60 7.13 3.45 6.19
CA ALA A 60 6.23 2.39 5.77
C ALA A 60 6.20 2.34 4.24
N PHE A 61 6.40 1.16 3.67
CA PHE A 61 6.21 0.89 2.24
C PHE A 61 4.88 0.16 2.06
N ARG A 62 3.98 0.74 1.26
CA ARG A 62 2.67 0.17 0.96
C ARG A 62 2.63 -0.35 -0.46
N TYR A 63 2.10 -1.55 -0.62
CA TYR A 63 1.89 -2.17 -1.93
C TYR A 63 0.65 -3.08 -1.89
N PHE A 64 0.12 -3.38 -3.06
CA PHE A 64 -0.89 -4.41 -3.23
C PHE A 64 -0.21 -5.73 -3.61
N ASP A 65 -0.58 -6.79 -2.90
CA ASP A 65 -0.20 -8.17 -3.14
C ASP A 65 -1.32 -8.87 -3.93
N GLY A 66 -1.03 -9.21 -5.20
CA GLY A 66 -1.98 -9.79 -6.14
C GLY A 66 -2.38 -11.23 -5.79
N ASP A 67 -1.42 -12.03 -5.35
CA ASP A 67 -1.61 -13.41 -4.92
C ASP A 67 -2.54 -13.49 -3.70
N ASP A 68 -2.29 -12.66 -2.67
CA ASP A 68 -3.10 -12.64 -1.45
C ASP A 68 -4.34 -11.73 -1.53
N ARG A 69 -4.44 -10.90 -2.58
CA ARG A 69 -5.45 -9.83 -2.74
C ARG A 69 -5.48 -8.85 -1.57
N ARG A 70 -4.32 -8.51 -1.03
CA ARG A 70 -4.17 -7.68 0.16
C ARG A 70 -3.40 -6.41 -0.13
N ILE A 71 -3.75 -5.36 0.58
CA ILE A 71 -2.85 -4.23 0.75
C ILE A 71 -1.94 -4.57 1.92
N THR A 72 -0.64 -4.56 1.66
CA THR A 72 0.41 -4.88 2.61
C THR A 72 1.18 -3.62 2.94
N VAL A 73 1.49 -3.45 4.23
CA VAL A 73 2.34 -2.38 4.75
C VAL A 73 3.52 -3.01 5.44
N LEU A 74 4.72 -2.73 4.94
CA LEU A 74 5.97 -3.05 5.63
C LEU A 74 6.47 -1.81 6.32
N GLU A 75 6.51 -1.85 7.65
CA GLU A 75 7.19 -0.83 8.42
C GLU A 75 8.65 -1.20 8.61
N PHE A 76 9.56 -0.26 8.39
CA PHE A 76 10.99 -0.52 8.45
C PHE A 76 11.79 0.67 8.96
N ASN A 77 12.99 0.39 9.43
CA ASN A 77 13.94 1.40 9.93
C ASN A 77 14.94 1.85 8.86
N GLU A 78 15.84 2.76 9.20
CA GLU A 78 16.88 3.29 8.32
C GLU A 78 17.86 2.24 7.77
N ASN A 79 17.94 1.08 8.41
CA ASN A 79 18.76 -0.06 7.99
C ASN A 79 17.99 -1.06 7.12
N LEU A 80 16.78 -0.71 6.65
CA LEU A 80 15.87 -1.59 5.91
C LEU A 80 15.50 -2.86 6.70
N SER A 81 15.56 -2.81 8.04
CA SER A 81 15.05 -3.89 8.87
C SER A 81 13.54 -3.72 9.02
N ILE A 82 12.78 -4.77 8.67
CA ILE A 82 11.33 -4.79 8.84
C ILE A 82 11.01 -4.88 10.35
N LEU A 83 10.20 -3.96 10.83
CA LEU A 83 9.77 -3.85 12.23
C LEU A 83 8.39 -4.47 12.43
N GLU A 84 7.48 -4.21 11.50
CA GLU A 84 6.10 -4.70 11.53
C GLU A 84 5.59 -4.94 10.10
N GLU A 85 4.64 -5.85 9.98
CA GLU A 85 3.89 -6.09 8.76
C GLU A 85 2.39 -6.07 9.07
N HIS A 86 1.63 -5.32 8.27
CA HIS A 86 0.18 -5.31 8.32
C HIS A 86 -0.38 -5.68 6.97
N ARG A 87 -1.44 -6.49 6.94
CA ARG A 87 -2.15 -6.84 5.71
C ARG A 87 -3.65 -6.75 5.92
N ALA A 88 -4.35 -6.19 4.94
CA ALA A 88 -5.81 -6.17 4.92
C ALA A 88 -6.31 -6.47 3.51
N HIS A 89 -7.45 -7.15 3.42
CA HIS A 89 -7.98 -7.54 2.11
C HIS A 89 -8.49 -6.30 1.37
N ILE A 90 -8.21 -6.17 0.07
CA ILE A 90 -8.56 -4.97 -0.70
C ILE A 90 -10.08 -4.68 -0.72
N ALA A 91 -10.90 -5.72 -0.58
CA ALA A 91 -12.36 -5.58 -0.42
C ALA A 91 -12.77 -4.75 0.79
N GLU A 92 -11.93 -4.59 1.82
CA GLU A 92 -12.23 -3.71 2.96
C GLU A 92 -12.27 -2.23 2.56
N TRP A 93 -11.55 -1.86 1.49
CA TRP A 93 -11.62 -0.52 0.91
C TRP A 93 -12.73 -0.39 -0.14
N LEU A 94 -12.88 -1.41 -0.99
CA LEU A 94 -13.82 -1.39 -2.11
C LEU A 94 -15.27 -1.69 -1.70
N GLY A 95 -15.46 -2.36 -0.56
CA GLY A 95 -16.76 -2.84 -0.10
C GLY A 95 -17.41 -3.78 -1.13
N GLU A 96 -18.73 -3.69 -1.24
CA GLU A 96 -19.53 -4.51 -2.17
C GLU A 96 -19.09 -4.38 -3.64
N VAL A 97 -18.50 -3.24 -4.02
CA VAL A 97 -18.07 -3.02 -5.40
C VAL A 97 -17.01 -4.03 -5.82
N TYR A 98 -16.20 -4.53 -4.89
CA TYR A 98 -15.19 -5.56 -5.17
C TYR A 98 -15.77 -6.77 -5.93
N HIS A 99 -16.94 -7.25 -5.49
CA HIS A 99 -17.59 -8.42 -6.09
C HIS A 99 -18.27 -8.13 -7.44
N SER A 100 -18.45 -6.85 -7.78
CA SER A 100 -19.07 -6.41 -9.04
C SER A 100 -18.06 -6.09 -10.15
N LEU A 101 -16.76 -6.09 -9.84
CA LEU A 101 -15.69 -5.68 -10.78
C LEU A 101 -15.43 -6.69 -11.92
N GLY A 102 -15.93 -7.92 -11.80
CA GLY A 102 -15.76 -8.97 -12.81
C GLY A 102 -14.28 -9.21 -13.12
N ILE A 103 -13.90 -9.19 -14.40
CA ILE A 103 -12.52 -9.45 -14.83
C ILE A 103 -11.50 -8.47 -14.24
N LYS A 104 -11.90 -7.23 -13.95
CA LYS A 104 -11.00 -6.21 -13.38
C LYS A 104 -10.48 -6.60 -12.00
N ALA A 105 -11.23 -7.41 -11.25
CA ALA A 105 -10.77 -7.91 -9.95
C ALA A 105 -9.55 -8.85 -10.07
N PHE A 106 -9.27 -9.36 -11.27
CA PHE A 106 -8.12 -10.25 -11.52
C PHE A 106 -6.91 -9.52 -12.10
N LEU A 107 -7.08 -8.30 -12.61
CA LEU A 107 -6.02 -7.47 -13.18
C LEU A 107 -5.49 -6.52 -12.10
N CYS A 108 -4.33 -6.84 -11.51
CA CYS A 108 -3.83 -6.14 -10.31
C CYS A 108 -3.69 -4.63 -10.50
N GLU A 109 -3.05 -4.20 -11.59
CA GLU A 109 -2.92 -2.78 -11.94
C GLU A 109 -4.28 -2.09 -12.10
N GLU A 110 -5.24 -2.72 -12.80
CA GLU A 110 -6.58 -2.13 -12.97
C GLU A 110 -7.34 -2.05 -11.65
N LEU A 111 -7.19 -3.05 -10.78
CA LEU A 111 -7.83 -3.08 -9.48
C LEU A 111 -7.29 -1.98 -8.55
N VAL A 112 -5.97 -1.78 -8.54
CA VAL A 112 -5.33 -0.74 -7.74
C VAL A 112 -5.66 0.64 -8.28
N ASN A 113 -5.63 0.84 -9.60
CA ASN A 113 -6.05 2.10 -10.23
C ASN A 113 -7.53 2.42 -9.95
N PHE A 114 -8.41 1.43 -10.00
CA PHE A 114 -9.81 1.60 -9.62
C PHE A 114 -9.97 2.04 -8.16
N LEU A 115 -9.19 1.46 -7.25
CA LEU A 115 -9.19 1.87 -5.86
C LEU A 115 -8.67 3.31 -5.70
N ARG A 116 -7.62 3.69 -6.44
CA ARG A 116 -7.04 5.05 -6.43
C ARG A 116 -8.04 6.10 -6.85
N GLU A 117 -8.68 5.91 -8.00
CA GLU A 117 -9.72 6.82 -8.51
C GLU A 117 -10.84 7.03 -7.48
N ARG A 118 -11.16 6.00 -6.69
CA ARG A 118 -12.18 6.08 -5.65
C ARG A 118 -11.70 6.86 -4.43
N TYR A 119 -10.42 6.78 -4.07
CA TYR A 119 -9.83 7.59 -3.00
C TYR A 119 -9.79 9.07 -3.40
N GLU A 120 -9.34 9.37 -4.60
CA GLU A 120 -9.25 10.74 -5.10
C GLU A 120 -10.65 11.40 -5.22
N LYS A 121 -11.68 10.63 -5.58
CA LYS A 121 -13.07 11.14 -5.59
C LYS A 121 -13.65 11.42 -4.21
N LYS A 122 -13.23 10.69 -3.17
CA LYS A 122 -13.70 10.92 -1.80
C LYS A 122 -13.14 12.20 -1.19
N GLU A 123 -11.90 12.56 -1.51
CA GLU A 123 -11.25 13.80 -1.04
C GLU A 123 -11.84 15.06 -1.69
N GLY A 124 -12.55 14.94 -2.82
CA GLY A 124 -13.21 16.06 -3.51
C GLY A 124 -14.66 16.34 -3.09
N GLU A 125 -15.21 15.55 -2.18
CA GLU A 125 -16.60 15.68 -1.66
C GLU A 125 -16.66 16.22 -0.22
N GLU A 126 -15.52 16.53 0.41
CA GLU A 126 -15.38 17.19 1.73
C GLU A 126 -15.03 18.68 1.58
#